data_AF-A0A8T6NAD3-F1
#
_entry.id   AF-A0A8T6NAD3-F1
#
_cell.length_a   1.000
_cell.length_b   1.000
_cell.length_c   1.000
_cell.angle_alpha   90.00
_cell.angle_beta   90.00
_cell.angle_gamma   90.00
#
_symmetry.space_group_name_H-M   'P 1'
#
loop_
_entity.id
_entity.type
_entity.pdbx_description
1 polymer ?
#
loop_
_entity_poly.entity_id
_entity_poly.type
_entity_poly.pdbx_seq_one_letter_code
_entity_poly.pdbx_strand_id
1 'polypeptide(L)'
;MKTLILATLLVAPVALADVLPVRQLDNQIRVTPVAFYMMDKKGGEWEVKTDCEVDQVTRFETKSRAIREGTMIRVTDNDYCEVISVELSKKS
;
A
#
# COMPACT_ATOMS: atom_id res chain seq x y z
N MET A 1 -48.19 13.70 22.55
CA MET A 1 -46.72 13.68 22.71
C MET A 1 -46.16 12.92 21.52
N LYS A 2 -45.53 13.61 20.56
CA LYS A 2 -44.98 13.01 19.34
C LYS A 2 -43.57 12.50 19.65
N THR A 3 -43.38 11.19 19.63
CA THR A 3 -42.08 10.53 19.77
C THR A 3 -41.24 10.79 18.52
N LEU A 4 -40.19 11.59 18.68
CA LEU A 4 -39.12 11.72 17.69
C LEU A 4 -38.24 10.48 17.81
N ILE A 5 -38.42 9.53 16.90
CA ILE A 5 -37.49 8.41 16.75
C ILE A 5 -36.27 8.96 16.02
N LEU A 6 -35.22 9.16 16.80
CA LEU A 6 -33.90 9.57 16.38
C LEU A 6 -33.32 8.47 15.47
N ALA A 7 -33.32 8.71 14.16
CA ALA A 7 -32.67 7.84 13.19
C ALA A 7 -31.16 7.88 13.45
N THR A 8 -30.65 6.87 14.14
CA THR A 8 -29.22 6.61 14.25
C THR A 8 -28.69 6.23 12.87
N LEU A 9 -28.05 7.19 12.20
CA LEU A 9 -27.22 6.90 11.04
C LEU A 9 -26.16 5.89 11.47
N LEU A 10 -26.27 4.66 10.98
CA LEU A 10 -25.17 3.72 10.93
C LEU A 10 -24.09 4.34 10.03
N VAL A 11 -23.16 5.07 10.63
CA VAL A 11 -21.91 5.43 9.97
C VAL A 11 -21.11 4.14 9.90
N ALA A 12 -21.28 3.41 8.80
CA ALA A 12 -20.46 2.24 8.52
C ALA A 12 -18.98 2.66 8.60
N PRO A 13 -18.12 1.90 9.30
CA PRO A 13 -16.69 2.12 9.23
C PRO A 13 -16.28 1.80 7.79
N VAL A 14 -16.00 2.85 7.01
CA VAL A 14 -15.31 2.72 5.74
C VAL A 14 -14.01 1.99 6.04
N ALA A 15 -13.92 0.73 5.61
CA ALA A 15 -12.68 0.00 5.53
C ALA A 15 -11.70 0.91 4.79
N LEU A 16 -10.74 1.46 5.53
CA LEU A 16 -9.61 2.16 4.97
C LEU A 16 -8.87 1.10 4.16
N ALA A 17 -9.11 1.04 2.85
CA ALA A 17 -8.17 0.40 1.97
C ALA A 17 -6.80 1.00 2.31
N ASP A 18 -5.85 0.16 2.68
CA ASP A 18 -4.53 0.58 3.13
C ASP A 18 -3.82 1.26 1.95
N VAL A 19 -3.88 2.59 1.93
CA VAL A 19 -3.31 3.44 0.88
C VAL A 19 -1.97 3.94 1.39
N LEU A 20 -0.89 3.60 0.69
CA LEU A 20 0.46 4.04 1.01
C LEU A 20 0.83 5.29 0.19
N PRO A 21 0.80 6.50 0.76
CA PRO A 21 1.10 7.73 0.03
C PRO A 21 2.59 7.80 -0.33
N VAL A 22 2.88 7.92 -1.63
CA VAL A 22 4.27 7.86 -2.16
C VAL A 22 5.18 8.92 -1.57
N ARG A 23 4.65 10.10 -1.24
CA ARG A 23 5.41 11.21 -0.62
C ARG A 23 5.94 10.88 0.78
N GLN A 24 5.34 9.89 1.45
CA GLN A 24 5.70 9.46 2.79
C GLN A 24 6.67 8.27 2.76
N LEU A 25 7.04 7.77 1.57
CA LEU A 25 8.01 6.69 1.46
C LEU A 25 9.43 7.23 1.63
N ASP A 26 10.23 6.44 2.31
CA ASP A 26 11.68 6.52 2.27
C ASP A 26 12.20 5.64 1.11
N ASN A 27 13.41 5.93 0.63
CA ASN A 27 14.01 5.20 -0.49
C ASN A 27 14.54 3.81 -0.09
N GLN A 28 14.26 3.37 1.13
CA GLN A 28 14.71 2.09 1.65
C GLN A 28 13.75 0.99 1.22
N ILE A 29 14.23 0.12 0.34
CA ILE A 29 13.49 -1.03 -0.18
C ILE A 29 14.23 -2.29 0.23
N ARG A 30 13.55 -3.20 0.95
CA ARG A 30 14.04 -4.56 1.22
C ARG A 30 13.27 -5.51 0.34
N VAL A 31 13.94 -6.44 -0.32
CA VAL A 31 13.28 -7.40 -1.22
C VAL A 31 13.38 -8.78 -0.60
N THR A 32 12.26 -9.48 -0.55
CA THR A 32 12.19 -10.93 -0.31
C THR A 32 11.68 -11.61 -1.58
N PRO A 33 11.83 -12.93 -1.70
CA PRO A 33 11.37 -13.65 -2.90
C PRO A 33 9.88 -13.51 -3.21
N VAL A 34 9.08 -12.97 -2.29
CA VAL A 34 7.61 -12.97 -2.38
C VAL A 34 7.01 -11.56 -2.31
N ALA A 35 7.77 -10.58 -1.82
CA ALA A 35 7.32 -9.21 -1.64
C ALA A 35 8.51 -8.27 -1.54
N PHE A 36 8.29 -6.98 -1.78
CA PHE A 36 9.24 -5.96 -1.35
C PHE A 36 8.61 -5.09 -0.27
N TYR A 37 9.44 -4.70 0.68
CA TYR A 37 9.08 -3.90 1.82
C TYR A 37 9.58 -2.48 1.62
N MET A 38 8.69 -1.51 1.87
CA MET A 38 9.00 -0.10 1.80
C MET A 38 8.89 0.52 3.18
N MET A 39 9.87 1.33 3.55
CA MET A 39 9.79 2.11 4.78
C MET A 39 9.05 3.41 4.51
N ASP A 40 8.12 3.79 5.39
CA ASP A 40 7.63 5.16 5.44
C ASP A 40 8.54 6.04 6.32
N LYS A 41 8.41 7.36 6.17
CA LYS A 41 9.16 8.38 6.93
C LYS A 41 8.86 8.38 8.43
N LYS A 42 7.82 7.66 8.87
CA LYS A 42 7.44 7.50 10.29
C LYS A 42 8.03 6.21 10.88
N GLY A 43 8.76 5.42 10.08
CA GLY A 43 9.34 4.16 10.50
C GLY A 43 8.39 2.96 10.45
N GLY A 44 7.23 3.11 9.77
CA GLY A 44 6.37 1.99 9.42
C GLY A 44 6.96 1.22 8.24
N GLU A 45 7.06 -0.10 8.37
CA GLU A 45 7.42 -0.98 7.27
C GLU A 45 6.13 -1.43 6.58
N TRP A 46 6.07 -1.32 5.26
CA TRP A 46 4.92 -1.68 4.43
C TRP A 46 5.32 -2.81 3.51
N GLU A 47 4.57 -3.91 3.53
CA GLU A 47 4.71 -5.01 2.59
C GLU A 47 3.91 -4.70 1.33
N VAL A 48 4.57 -4.74 0.17
CA VAL A 48 3.93 -4.55 -1.13
C VAL A 48 4.10 -5.83 -1.94
N LYS A 49 2.97 -6.48 -2.25
CA LYS A 49 2.92 -7.69 -3.08
C LYS A 49 2.54 -7.33 -4.51
N THR A 50 3.24 -7.93 -5.46
CA THR A 50 3.02 -7.72 -6.89
C THR A 50 2.70 -9.03 -7.59
N ASP A 51 2.15 -8.91 -8.80
CA ASP A 51 1.90 -10.02 -9.72
C ASP A 51 3.17 -10.59 -10.39
N CYS A 52 4.27 -9.83 -10.35
CA CYS A 52 5.57 -10.27 -10.82
C CYS A 52 6.43 -10.83 -9.68
N GLU A 53 7.29 -11.79 -10.03
CA GLU A 53 8.38 -12.23 -9.18
C GLU A 53 9.52 -11.21 -9.27
N VAL A 54 9.91 -10.65 -8.13
CA VAL A 54 10.95 -9.60 -8.07
C VAL A 54 12.11 -10.11 -7.23
N ASP A 55 13.17 -10.55 -7.89
CA ASP A 55 14.41 -10.96 -7.20
C ASP A 55 15.15 -9.76 -6.59
N GLN A 56 15.13 -8.62 -7.29
CA GLN A 56 15.78 -7.39 -6.88
C GLN A 56 15.03 -6.17 -7.41
N VAL A 57 14.84 -5.15 -6.56
CA VAL A 57 14.30 -3.85 -6.97
C VAL A 57 15.49 -2.94 -7.31
N THR A 58 15.75 -2.74 -8.61
CA THR A 58 16.81 -1.82 -9.07
C THR A 58 16.29 -0.41 -9.28
N ARG A 59 14.98 -0.24 -9.45
CA ARG A 59 14.35 1.05 -9.72
C ARG A 59 12.92 1.01 -9.21
N PHE A 60 12.53 2.01 -8.40
CA PHE A 60 11.13 2.13 -7.97
C PHE A 60 10.50 3.39 -8.56
N GLU A 61 9.55 3.22 -9.48
CA GLU A 61 8.79 4.34 -10.04
C GLU A 61 7.30 4.03 -10.08
N THR A 62 6.48 5.03 -9.74
CA THR A 62 5.03 4.96 -9.96
C THR A 62 4.51 6.31 -10.43
N LYS A 63 3.51 6.27 -11.31
CA LYS A 63 2.77 7.48 -11.74
C LYS A 63 1.68 7.85 -10.75
N SER A 64 1.33 6.94 -9.83
CA SER A 64 0.28 7.15 -8.85
C SER A 64 0.79 7.98 -7.67
N ARG A 65 -0.08 8.81 -7.10
CA ARG A 65 0.25 9.59 -5.89
C ARG A 65 0.29 8.74 -4.62
N ALA A 66 -0.32 7.57 -4.66
CA ALA A 66 -0.35 6.59 -3.60
C ALA A 66 -0.36 5.19 -4.20
N ILE A 67 0.23 4.24 -3.48
CA ILE A 67 0.26 2.83 -3.81
C ILE A 67 -0.93 2.17 -3.12
N ARG A 68 -1.65 1.38 -3.90
CA ARG A 68 -2.81 0.57 -3.49
C ARG A 68 -2.92 -0.60 -4.47
N GLU A 69 -3.76 -1.57 -4.14
CA GLU A 69 -4.16 -2.62 -5.07
C GLU A 69 -4.52 -2.04 -6.46
N GLY A 70 -4.03 -2.68 -7.51
CA GLY A 70 -4.15 -2.27 -8.92
C GLY A 70 -3.19 -1.17 -9.37
N THR A 71 -2.27 -0.72 -8.51
CA THR A 71 -1.29 0.30 -8.91
C THR A 71 -0.17 -0.32 -9.74
N MET A 72 0.08 0.24 -10.93
CA MET A 72 1.26 -0.10 -11.71
C MET A 72 2.50 0.57 -11.14
N ILE A 73 3.50 -0.24 -10.82
CA ILE A 73 4.81 0.20 -10.36
C ILE A 73 5.89 -0.40 -11.25
N ARG A 74 6.95 0.35 -11.47
CA ARG A 74 8.17 -0.14 -12.10
C ARG A 74 9.15 -0.49 -11.00
N VAL A 75 9.62 -1.73 -11.00
CA VAL A 75 10.54 -2.29 -9.98
C VAL A 75 11.92 -2.63 -10.56
N THR A 76 12.00 -2.82 -11.88
CA THR A 76 13.25 -2.99 -12.62
C THR A 76 13.30 -2.02 -13.81
N ASP A 77 14.40 -1.99 -14.55
CA ASP A 77 14.48 -1.16 -15.76
C ASP A 77 13.56 -1.65 -16.89
N ASN A 78 13.03 -2.87 -16.85
CA ASN A 78 12.21 -3.40 -17.94
C ASN A 78 10.80 -3.82 -17.51
N ASP A 79 10.56 -3.99 -16.21
CA ASP A 79 9.33 -4.62 -15.73
C ASP A 79 8.43 -3.64 -14.99
N TYR A 80 7.18 -3.62 -15.43
CA TYR A 80 6.06 -2.99 -14.73
C TYR A 80 5.21 -4.09 -14.11
N CYS A 81 4.94 -3.96 -12.83
CA CYS A 81 4.15 -4.92 -12.07
C CYS A 81 2.92 -4.25 -11.49
N GLU A 82 1.84 -5.00 -11.40
CA GLU A 82 0.62 -4.59 -10.74
C GLU A 82 0.70 -4.96 -9.26
N VAL A 83 0.36 -4.01 -8.40
CA VAL A 83 0.28 -4.24 -6.95
C VAL A 83 -0.98 -5.05 -6.64
N ILE A 84 -0.80 -6.22 -6.03
CA ILE A 84 -1.88 -7.10 -5.57
C ILE A 84 -2.36 -6.67 -4.19
N SER A 85 -1.44 -6.37 -3.27
CA SER A 85 -1.81 -5.90 -1.94
C SER A 85 -0.74 -5.02 -1.33
N VAL A 86 -1.18 -4.18 -0.39
CA VAL A 86 -0.34 -3.30 0.41
C VAL A 86 -0.78 -3.45 1.85
N GLU A 87 0.12 -3.87 2.72
CA GLU A 87 -0.19 -4.12 4.13
C GLU A 87 0.90 -3.52 5.02
N LEU A 88 0.52 -2.97 6.18
CA LEU A 88 1.51 -2.54 7.18
C LEU A 88 2.14 -3.80 7.81
N SER A 89 3.46 -3.96 7.62
CA SER A 89 4.24 -5.06 8.22
C SER A 89 4.12 -4.96 9.75
N LYS A 90 3.55 -6.00 10.36
CA LYS A 90 3.48 -6.09 11.82
C LYS A 90 4.90 -6.31 12.32
N LYS A 91 5.44 -5.33 13.05
CA LYS A 91 6.69 -5.48 13.81
C LYS A 91 6.58 -6.73 14.68
N SER A 92 7.35 -7.76 14.35
CA SER A 92 7.52 -8.95 15.18
C SER A 92 8.37 -8.65 16.40
#